data_AF-A0A7C6PZS2-F1
#
_entry.id   AF-A0A7C6PZS2-F1
#
_cell.length_a   1.000
_cell.length_b   1.000
_cell.length_c   1.000
_cell.angle_alpha   90.00
_cell.angle_beta   90.00
_cell.angle_gamma   90.00
#
_symmetry.space_group_name_H-M   'P 1'
#
loop_
_entity.id
_entity.type
_entity.pdbx_description
1 polymer ?
#
loop_
_entity_poly.entity_id
_entity_poly.type
_entity_poly.pdbx_seq_one_letter_code
_entity_poly.pdbx_strand_id
1 'polypeptide(L)'
;MNKDHFAKSFGFVDYEEMVDNSTTVFRDKDVSWSIAKLPHGKYLTWDDAEIADDRVEVFFTREEAEEYLSVLRNKAKAEKKLPIN
;
A
#
# COMPACT_ATOMS: atom_id res chain seq x y z
N MET A 1 -14.18 0.93 7.56
CA MET A 1 -13.79 -0.49 7.38
C MET A 1 -12.84 -0.88 8.51
N ASN A 2 -12.79 -2.14 8.94
CA ASN A 2 -11.75 -2.59 9.90
C ASN A 2 -10.59 -3.29 9.16
N LYS A 3 -9.45 -3.41 9.82
CA LYS A 3 -8.21 -3.95 9.23
C LYS A 3 -8.34 -5.39 8.75
N ASP A 4 -9.03 -6.22 9.52
CA ASP A 4 -9.23 -7.63 9.16
C ASP A 4 -10.16 -7.79 7.96
N HIS A 5 -11.19 -6.96 7.83
CA HIS A 5 -12.08 -6.97 6.68
C HIS A 5 -11.35 -6.52 5.42
N PHE A 6 -10.48 -5.50 5.52
CA PHE A 6 -9.60 -5.10 4.42
C PHE A 6 -8.72 -6.27 3.96
N ALA A 7 -8.00 -6.92 4.89
CA ALA A 7 -7.14 -8.04 4.56
C ALA A 7 -7.92 -9.21 3.92
N LYS A 8 -9.11 -9.51 4.44
CA LYS A 8 -10.00 -10.54 3.90
C LYS A 8 -10.50 -10.22 2.49
N SER A 9 -10.74 -8.95 2.15
CA SER A 9 -11.10 -8.54 0.79
C SER A 9 -10.05 -8.93 -0.26
N PHE A 10 -8.78 -9.05 0.15
CA PHE A 10 -7.67 -9.44 -0.72
C PHE A 10 -7.25 -10.90 -0.56
N GLY A 11 -7.99 -11.68 0.22
CA GLY A 11 -7.79 -13.12 0.38
C GLY A 11 -6.85 -13.54 1.50
N PHE A 12 -6.53 -12.64 2.43
CA PHE A 12 -5.82 -12.98 3.67
C PHE A 12 -6.80 -13.42 4.77
N VAL A 13 -6.33 -14.21 5.72
CA VAL A 13 -7.05 -14.65 6.92
C VAL A 13 -7.33 -13.47 7.84
N ASP A 14 -6.34 -12.61 8.04
CA ASP A 14 -6.41 -11.40 8.86
C ASP A 14 -5.35 -10.36 8.45
N TYR A 15 -5.35 -9.22 9.15
CA TYR A 15 -4.40 -8.14 8.89
C TYR A 15 -2.95 -8.52 9.21
N GLU A 16 -2.71 -9.39 10.19
CA GLU A 16 -1.36 -9.81 10.58
C GLU A 16 -0.72 -10.64 9.46
N GLU A 17 -1.46 -11.60 8.89
CA GLU A 17 -1.01 -12.36 7.74
C GLU A 17 -0.71 -11.47 6.52
N MET A 18 -1.54 -10.46 6.27
CA MET A 18 -1.30 -9.50 5.20
C MET A 18 0.03 -8.76 5.43
N VAL A 19 0.29 -8.29 6.64
CA VAL A 19 1.52 -7.59 7.01
C VAL A 19 2.74 -8.50 6.89
N ASP A 20 2.64 -9.76 7.31
CA ASP A 20 3.73 -10.74 7.18
C ASP A 20 4.06 -11.07 5.72
N ASN A 21 3.05 -11.03 4.84
CA ASN A 21 3.22 -11.18 3.39
C ASN A 21 3.56 -9.85 2.69
N SER A 22 3.77 -8.78 3.45
CA SER A 22 4.09 -7.46 2.92
C SER A 22 5.59 -7.14 3.02
N THR A 23 6.09 -6.46 2.00
CA THR A 23 7.41 -5.84 2.02
C THR A 23 7.26 -4.34 1.98
N THR A 24 7.77 -3.64 2.99
CA THR A 24 7.84 -2.17 2.98
C THR A 24 8.86 -1.70 1.96
N VAL A 25 8.40 -0.91 0.98
CA VAL A 25 9.24 -0.35 -0.09
C VAL A 25 9.75 1.03 0.28
N PHE A 26 8.86 1.87 0.85
CA PHE A 26 9.21 3.21 1.28
C PHE A 26 8.69 3.46 2.69
N ARG A 27 9.48 4.20 3.47
CA ARG A 27 9.10 4.63 4.81
C ARG A 27 9.42 6.11 4.97
N ASP A 28 8.38 6.92 5.13
CA ASP A 28 8.49 8.29 5.62
C ASP A 28 8.06 8.33 7.10
N LYS A 29 8.17 9.48 7.77
CA LYS A 29 7.94 9.60 9.22
C LYS A 29 6.54 9.15 9.70
N ASP A 30 5.53 9.35 8.86
CA ASP A 30 4.13 9.15 9.22
C ASP A 30 3.42 8.08 8.37
N VAL A 31 4.09 7.58 7.31
CA VAL A 31 3.50 6.67 6.32
C VAL A 31 4.55 5.67 5.82
N SER A 32 4.18 4.40 5.79
CA SER A 32 4.91 3.27 5.22
C SER A 32 4.14 2.73 4.02
N TRP A 33 4.75 2.76 2.84
CA TRP A 33 4.20 2.17 1.63
C TRP A 33 4.77 0.77 1.45
N SER A 34 3.88 -0.20 1.32
CA SER A 34 4.22 -1.61 1.28
C SER A 34 3.56 -2.32 0.10
N ILE A 35 4.14 -3.45 -0.27
CA ILE A 35 3.60 -4.36 -1.29
C ILE A 35 3.31 -5.68 -0.61
N ALA A 36 2.05 -6.11 -0.60
CA ALA A 36 1.63 -7.44 -0.15
C ALA A 36 1.60 -8.41 -1.34
N LYS A 37 2.18 -9.60 -1.17
CA LYS A 37 2.03 -10.67 -2.16
C LYS A 37 0.71 -11.40 -1.93
N LEU A 38 -0.17 -11.35 -2.91
CA LEU A 38 -1.49 -11.99 -2.82
C LEU A 38 -1.37 -13.51 -3.06
N PRO A 39 -2.29 -14.34 -2.49
CA PRO A 39 -2.27 -15.79 -2.66
C PRO A 39 -2.32 -16.26 -4.12
N HIS A 40 -2.93 -15.47 -5.00
CA HIS A 40 -3.00 -15.74 -6.44
C HIS A 40 -1.80 -15.21 -7.25
N GLY A 41 -0.72 -14.80 -6.58
CA GLY A 41 0.56 -14.44 -7.21
C GLY A 41 0.66 -13.01 -7.74
N LYS A 42 -0.35 -12.16 -7.50
CA LYS A 42 -0.30 -10.72 -7.82
C LYS A 42 0.24 -9.92 -6.62
N TYR A 43 0.43 -8.63 -6.82
CA TYR A 43 1.00 -7.70 -5.84
C TYR A 43 0.01 -6.58 -5.54
N LEU A 44 -0.31 -6.39 -4.26
CA LEU A 44 -1.17 -5.33 -3.77
C LEU A 44 -0.32 -4.22 -3.19
N THR A 45 -0.50 -2.99 -3.66
CA THR A 45 0.07 -1.80 -3.03
C THR A 45 -0.84 -1.29 -1.92
N TRP A 46 -0.28 -0.94 -0.77
CA TRP A 46 -1.03 -0.38 0.36
C TRP A 46 -0.14 0.49 1.25
N ASP A 47 -0.75 1.33 2.08
CA ASP A 47 -0.04 2.12 3.09
C ASP A 47 -0.71 2.07 4.47
N ASP A 48 0.07 2.33 5.52
CA ASP A 48 -0.38 2.27 6.92
C ASP A 48 -1.01 3.57 7.42
N ALA A 49 -1.12 4.61 6.57
CA ALA A 49 -1.71 5.89 6.97
C ALA A 49 -3.23 5.76 7.13
N GLU A 50 -3.88 5.09 6.18
CA GLU A 50 -5.31 4.83 6.21
C GLU A 50 -5.66 3.59 5.39
N ILE A 51 -6.48 2.72 5.97
CA ILE A 51 -6.92 1.48 5.32
C ILE A 51 -8.21 1.74 4.55
N ALA A 52 -8.12 1.81 3.23
CA ALA A 52 -9.26 2.04 2.34
C ALA A 52 -9.06 1.34 0.98
N ASP A 53 -10.14 0.81 0.42
CA ASP A 53 -10.12 0.04 -0.84
C ASP A 53 -9.81 0.90 -2.07
N ASP A 54 -10.03 2.22 -1.99
CA ASP A 54 -9.72 3.19 -3.05
C ASP A 54 -8.26 3.66 -3.05
N ARG A 55 -7.49 3.24 -2.04
CA ARG A 55 -6.06 3.58 -1.88
C ARG A 55 -5.12 2.42 -2.21
N VAL A 56 -5.67 1.30 -2.65
CA VAL A 56 -4.90 0.14 -3.09
C VAL A 56 -4.95 -0.03 -4.59
N GLU A 57 -3.92 -0.65 -5.13
CA GLU A 57 -3.86 -1.03 -6.54
C GLU A 57 -3.19 -2.40 -6.67
N VAL A 58 -3.68 -3.23 -7.61
CA VAL A 58 -3.23 -4.61 -7.80
C VAL A 58 -2.49 -4.76 -9.13
N PHE A 59 -1.27 -5.29 -9.05
CA PHE A 59 -0.37 -5.45 -10.19
C PHE A 59 0.00 -6.91 -10.42
N PHE A 60 0.38 -7.25 -11.66
CA PHE A 60 0.83 -8.60 -12.00
C PHE A 60 2.28 -8.84 -11.61
N THR A 61 3.10 -7.79 -11.66
CA THR A 61 4.51 -7.83 -11.30
C THR A 61 4.82 -6.96 -10.10
N ARG A 62 5.94 -7.25 -9.43
CA ARG A 62 6.38 -6.46 -8.28
C ARG A 62 6.92 -5.11 -8.74
N GLU A 63 7.58 -5.09 -9.88
CA GLU A 63 8.20 -3.92 -10.50
C GLU A 63 7.15 -2.84 -10.79
N GLU A 64 6.01 -3.21 -11.38
CA GLU A 64 4.88 -2.29 -11.62
C GLU A 64 4.35 -1.67 -10.31
N ALA A 65 4.23 -2.48 -9.26
CA ALA A 65 3.79 -2.02 -7.94
C ALA A 65 4.79 -1.04 -7.31
N GLU A 66 6.10 -1.29 -7.44
CA GLU A 66 7.15 -0.40 -6.95
C GLU A 66 7.18 0.93 -7.71
N GLU A 67 7.02 0.91 -9.04
CA GLU A 67 6.92 2.11 -9.87
C GLU A 67 5.72 2.97 -9.47
N TYR A 68 4.56 2.34 -9.27
CA TYR A 68 3.34 3.03 -8.82
C TYR A 68 3.54 3.70 -7.46
N LEU A 69 4.12 2.98 -6.48
CA LEU A 69 4.42 3.55 -5.17
C LEU A 69 5.41 4.72 -5.24
N SER A 70 6.39 4.66 -6.14
CA SER A 70 7.34 5.76 -6.37
C SER A 70 6.61 7.04 -6.85
N VAL A 71 5.67 6.89 -7.78
CA VAL A 71 4.83 8.00 -8.28
C VAL A 71 3.96 8.57 -7.16
N LEU A 72 3.26 7.71 -6.40
CA LEU A 72 2.42 8.14 -5.28
C LEU A 72 3.21 8.90 -4.22
N ARG A 73 4.37 8.36 -3.81
CA ARG A 73 5.24 9.01 -2.84
C ARG A 73 5.71 10.38 -3.32
N ASN A 74 6.07 10.51 -4.59
CA ASN A 74 6.50 11.79 -5.15
C ASN A 74 5.35 12.81 -5.20
N LYS A 75 4.12 12.39 -5.52
CA LYS A 75 2.91 13.24 -5.44
C LYS A 75 2.65 13.71 -4.01
N ALA A 76 2.64 12.80 -3.03
CA ALA A 76 2.46 13.14 -1.62
C ALA A 76 3.52 14.13 -1.11
N LYS A 77 4.76 14.01 -1.58
CA LYS A 77 5.85 14.98 -1.27
C LYS A 77 5.66 16.33 -1.95
N ALA A 78 5.07 16.38 -3.14
CA ALA A 78 4.78 17.62 -3.85
C ALA A 78 3.62 18.39 -3.19
N GLU A 79 2.57 17.70 -2.77
CA GLU A 79 1.42 18.29 -2.09
C GLU A 79 1.79 18.88 -0.71
N LYS A 80 2.66 18.21 0.05
CA LYS A 80 3.19 18.73 1.32
C LYS A 80 4.08 19.98 1.16
N LYS A 81 4.53 20.31 -0.06
CA LYS A 81 5.38 21.46 -0.35
C LYS A 81 4.64 22.71 -0.83
N LEU A 82 3.32 22.67 -0.97
CA LEU A 82 2.51 23.86 -1.29
C LEU A 82 2.20 24.63 0.01
N PRO A 83 2.83 25.79 0.27
CA PRO A 83 2.29 26.71 1.25
C PRO A 83 0.93 27.19 0.76
N ILE A 84 -0.07 27.10 1.62
CA ILE A 84 -1.35 27.80 1.45
C ILE A 84 -0.99 29.29 1.43
N ASN A 85 -1.17 29.93 0.27
CA ASN A 85 -0.99 31.37 0.08
C ASN A 85 -2.26 32.11 0.48
#